data_AF-A0AAD6WID0-F1
#
_entry.id   AF-A0AAD6WID0-F1
#
_cell.length_a   1.000
_cell.length_b   1.000
_cell.length_c   1.000
_cell.angle_alpha   90.00
_cell.angle_beta   90.00
_cell.angle_gamma   90.00
#
_symmetry.space_group_name_H-M   'P 1'
#
loop_
_entity.id
_entity.type
_entity.pdbx_description
1 polymer ?
#
loop_
_entity_poly.entity_id
_entity_poly.type
_entity_poly.pdbx_seq_one_letter_code
_entity_poly.pdbx_strand_id
1 'polypeptide(L)'
;MGVTIAKATGHHVTVLSSSDKKREEALEHLGADEYLVSSDGEDMQKAADSLDCISSILCLWLFVTPMVMHGRKSITGSFIGSMKETEEMLEYCKEKGLTSMIEVITMDYINMAASLVLEQKYYSYYKKNKK
;
A
#
# COMPACT_ATOMS: atom_id res chain seq x y z
N MET A 1 4.90 -0.89 -3.44
CA MET A 1 4.97 -2.11 -4.27
C MET A 1 3.76 -3.04 -4.17
N GLY A 2 3.01 -3.09 -3.07
CA GLY A 2 1.82 -3.96 -3.00
C GLY A 2 0.81 -3.73 -4.14
N VAL A 3 0.46 -2.46 -4.39
CA VAL A 3 -0.48 -2.07 -5.47
C VAL A 3 0.02 -2.52 -6.85
N THR A 4 1.28 -2.22 -7.19
CA THR A 4 1.85 -2.54 -8.50
C THR A 4 1.93 -4.05 -8.76
N ILE A 5 2.21 -4.85 -7.72
CA ILE A 5 2.22 -6.32 -7.83
C ILE A 5 0.79 -6.86 -8.00
N ALA A 6 -0.17 -6.35 -7.23
CA ALA A 6 -1.57 -6.76 -7.35
C ALA A 6 -2.17 -6.38 -8.71
N LYS A 7 -1.80 -5.23 -9.27
CA LYS A 7 -2.17 -4.84 -10.64
C LYS A 7 -1.52 -5.73 -11.70
N ALA A 8 -0.22 -6.04 -11.57
CA ALA A 8 0.49 -6.90 -12.52
C ALA A 8 -0.03 -8.35 -12.54
N THR A 9 -0.64 -8.80 -11.45
CA THR A 9 -1.32 -10.10 -11.36
C THR A 9 -2.75 -10.08 -11.91
N GLY A 10 -3.24 -8.91 -12.38
CA GLY A 10 -4.56 -8.76 -13.01
C GLY A 10 -5.71 -8.52 -12.04
N HIS A 11 -5.44 -8.19 -10.77
CA HIS A 11 -6.49 -7.92 -9.79
C HIS A 11 -7.04 -6.50 -9.93
N HIS A 12 -8.29 -6.34 -9.50
CA HIS A 12 -8.86 -5.03 -9.20
C HIS A 12 -8.31 -4.56 -7.85
N VAL A 13 -7.66 -3.40 -7.83
CA VAL A 13 -6.94 -2.89 -6.65
C VAL A 13 -7.58 -1.61 -6.17
N THR A 14 -8.19 -1.71 -4.99
CA THR A 14 -8.73 -0.57 -4.24
C THR A 14 -7.77 -0.19 -3.13
N VAL A 15 -7.34 1.07 -3.09
CA VAL A 15 -6.49 1.60 -2.01
C VAL A 15 -7.36 2.21 -0.92
N LEU A 16 -7.24 1.69 0.30
CA LEU A 16 -7.87 2.23 1.50
C LEU A 16 -6.89 3.13 2.25
N SER A 17 -7.30 4.35 2.59
CA SER A 17 -6.45 5.30 3.32
C SER A 17 -7.26 6.14 4.30
N SER A 18 -6.62 6.61 5.37
CA SER A 18 -7.25 7.53 6.34
C SER A 18 -7.35 8.97 5.84
N SER A 19 -6.65 9.33 4.76
CA SER A 19 -6.64 10.69 4.21
C SER A 19 -6.47 10.70 2.70
N ASP A 20 -6.81 11.82 2.06
CA ASP A 20 -6.75 11.99 0.60
C ASP A 20 -5.32 12.27 0.07
N LYS A 21 -4.34 12.46 0.96
CA LYS A 21 -2.99 12.94 0.58
C LYS A 21 -2.28 12.09 -0.47
N LYS A 22 -2.63 10.81 -0.58
CA LYS A 22 -2.00 9.82 -1.47
C LYS A 22 -2.89 9.39 -2.65
N ARG A 23 -4.05 10.03 -2.86
CA ARG A 23 -4.99 9.63 -3.92
C ARG A 23 -4.36 9.72 -5.32
N GLU A 24 -3.77 10.88 -5.62
CA GLU A 24 -3.09 11.15 -6.90
C GLU A 24 -2.01 10.09 -7.18
N GLU A 25 -1.15 9.81 -6.21
CA GLU A 25 -0.12 8.77 -6.36
C GLU A 25 -0.72 7.37 -6.53
N ALA A 26 -1.75 7.02 -5.75
CA ALA A 26 -2.37 5.71 -5.82
C ALA A 26 -3.00 5.45 -7.19
N LEU A 27 -3.74 6.42 -7.73
CA LEU A 27 -4.44 6.29 -9.00
C LEU A 27 -3.50 6.48 -10.20
N GLU A 28 -2.71 7.56 -10.21
CA GLU A 28 -1.93 7.95 -11.39
C GLU A 28 -0.55 7.27 -11.45
N HIS A 29 0.12 7.08 -10.31
CA HIS A 29 1.48 6.55 -10.28
C HIS A 29 1.53 5.05 -10.01
N LEU A 30 0.66 4.54 -9.13
CA LEU A 30 0.62 3.12 -8.79
C LEU A 30 -0.39 2.32 -9.63
N GLY A 31 -1.35 3.00 -10.27
CA GLY A 31 -2.35 2.37 -11.14
C GLY A 31 -3.45 1.63 -10.39
N ALA A 32 -3.79 2.05 -9.16
CA ALA A 32 -4.97 1.54 -8.46
C ALA A 32 -6.25 1.90 -9.23
N ASP A 33 -7.24 1.01 -9.23
CA ASP A 33 -8.52 1.23 -9.91
C ASP A 33 -9.42 2.16 -9.10
N GLU A 34 -9.36 2.04 -7.77
CA GLU A 34 -10.19 2.81 -6.85
C GLU A 34 -9.40 3.29 -5.62
N TYR A 35 -9.87 4.39 -5.03
CA TYR A 35 -9.31 4.95 -3.80
C TYR A 35 -10.43 5.37 -2.85
N LEU A 36 -10.48 4.74 -1.67
CA LEU A 36 -11.49 5.01 -0.65
C LEU A 36 -10.85 5.58 0.61
N VAL A 37 -11.53 6.59 1.17
CA VAL A 37 -11.13 7.19 2.45
C VAL A 37 -11.90 6.51 3.57
N SER A 38 -11.19 5.89 4.52
CA SER A 38 -11.79 5.07 5.58
C SER A 38 -12.73 5.86 6.52
N SER A 39 -12.61 7.19 6.54
CA SER A 39 -13.48 8.07 7.32
C SER A 39 -14.83 8.36 6.66
N ASP A 40 -14.98 8.05 5.37
CA ASP A 40 -16.24 8.23 4.64
C ASP A 40 -17.15 7.01 4.83
N GLY A 41 -18.24 7.19 5.57
CA GLY A 41 -19.17 6.11 5.88
C GLY A 41 -20.00 5.65 4.69
N GLU A 42 -20.27 6.52 3.71
CA GLU A 42 -21.10 6.15 2.55
C GLU A 42 -20.30 5.30 1.56
N ASP A 43 -19.07 5.71 1.26
CA ASP A 43 -18.21 4.99 0.33
C ASP A 43 -17.75 3.64 0.90
N MET A 44 -17.49 3.58 2.21
CA MET A 44 -17.19 2.31 2.89
C MET A 44 -18.38 1.34 2.91
N GLN A 45 -19.62 1.84 2.95
CA GLN A 45 -20.81 0.99 2.85
C GLN A 45 -21.01 0.43 1.44
N LYS A 46 -20.73 1.21 0.39
CA LYS A 46 -20.82 0.72 -1.00
C LYS A 46 -19.83 -0.39 -1.29
N ALA A 47 -18.63 -0.30 -0.70
CA ALA A 47 -17.60 -1.33 -0.82
C ALA A 47 -17.79 -2.53 0.14
N ALA A 48 -18.86 -2.55 0.94
CA ALA A 48 -19.09 -3.63 1.89
C ALA A 48 -19.22 -4.99 1.18
N ASP A 49 -18.47 -5.97 1.66
CA ASP A 49 -18.43 -7.35 1.15
C ASP A 49 -18.06 -7.48 -0.34
N SER A 50 -17.44 -6.45 -0.94
CA SER A 50 -16.98 -6.45 -2.34
C SER A 50 -15.53 -6.94 -2.53
N LEU A 51 -14.73 -6.97 -1.47
CA LEU A 51 -13.29 -7.25 -1.53
C LEU A 51 -12.98 -8.70 -1.12
N ASP A 52 -12.20 -9.41 -1.93
CA ASP A 52 -11.78 -10.80 -1.66
C ASP A 52 -10.72 -10.91 -0.55
N CYS A 53 -9.78 -9.98 -0.53
CA CYS A 53 -8.67 -9.97 0.43
C CYS A 53 -8.22 -8.55 0.74
N ILE A 54 -7.82 -8.29 1.98
CA ILE A 54 -7.30 -7.00 2.43
C ILE A 54 -5.92 -7.22 3.03
N SER A 55 -4.92 -6.53 2.48
CA SER A 55 -3.57 -6.48 3.05
C SER A 55 -3.44 -5.23 3.92
N SER A 56 -3.30 -5.41 5.24
CA SER A 56 -3.06 -4.32 6.18
C SER A 56 -1.59 -4.23 6.56
N ILE A 57 -1.02 -3.03 6.43
CA ILE A 57 0.35 -2.72 6.88
C ILE A 57 0.35 -2.14 8.30
N LEU A 58 -0.81 -1.64 8.76
CA LEU A 58 -0.94 -1.01 10.07
C LEU A 58 -1.37 -2.03 11.11
N CYS A 59 -0.57 -2.18 12.15
CA CYS A 59 -0.89 -2.98 13.33
C CYS A 59 -1.68 -2.11 14.31
N LEU A 60 -2.99 -2.03 14.12
CA LEU A 60 -3.91 -1.39 15.07
C LEU A 60 -4.60 -2.46 15.91
N TRP A 61 -4.75 -2.18 17.20
CA TRP A 61 -5.64 -2.93 18.08
C TRP A 61 -7.09 -2.62 17.70
N LEU A 62 -7.61 -3.36 16.71
CA LEU A 62 -9.02 -3.31 16.34
C LEU A 62 -9.71 -4.62 16.75
N PHE A 63 -10.77 -4.50 17.54
CA PHE A 63 -11.61 -5.63 17.93
C PHE A 63 -12.50 -6.05 16.75
N VAL A 64 -12.01 -6.96 15.91
CA VAL A 64 -12.71 -7.46 14.71
C VAL A 64 -13.45 -8.79 14.93
N THR A 65 -13.36 -9.37 16.12
CA THR A 65 -13.88 -10.70 16.47
C THR A 65 -15.33 -10.96 16.06
N PRO A 66 -16.31 -10.08 16.36
CA PRO A 66 -17.70 -10.34 15.96
C PRO A 66 -17.86 -10.33 14.43
N MET A 67 -17.16 -9.46 13.71
CA MET A 67 -17.25 -9.36 12.24
C MET A 67 -16.70 -10.61 11.55
N VAL A 68 -15.60 -11.16 12.07
CA VAL A 68 -14.98 -12.41 11.57
C VAL A 68 -15.95 -13.57 11.69
N MET A 69 -16.62 -13.69 12.84
CA MET A 69 -17.58 -14.77 13.11
C MET A 69 -18.83 -14.68 12.22
N HIS A 70 -19.41 -13.49 12.06
CA HIS A 70 -20.62 -13.32 11.25
C HIS A 70 -20.35 -13.49 9.75
N GLY A 71 -19.20 -13.01 9.26
CA GLY A 71 -18.87 -13.04 7.82
C GLY A 71 -18.06 -14.25 7.37
N ARG A 72 -17.75 -15.21 8.25
CA ARG A 72 -16.79 -16.32 8.00
C ARG A 72 -15.48 -15.84 7.37
N LYS A 73 -15.01 -14.66 7.79
CA LYS A 73 -13.78 -14.06 7.25
C LYS A 73 -12.57 -14.74 7.89
N SER A 74 -11.44 -14.80 7.19
CA SER A 74 -10.19 -15.33 7.74
C SER A 74 -9.20 -14.20 8.01
N ILE A 75 -8.43 -14.33 9.10
CA ILE A 75 -7.33 -13.42 9.40
C ILE A 75 -6.06 -14.26 9.38
N THR A 76 -5.14 -13.89 8.50
CA THR A 76 -3.82 -14.52 8.36
C THR A 76 -2.73 -13.46 8.45
N GLY A 77 -1.57 -13.84 8.96
CA GLY A 77 -0.40 -12.98 9.06
C GLY A 77 0.75 -13.55 8.24
N SER A 78 1.51 -12.68 7.57
CA SER A 78 2.75 -13.03 6.88
C SER A 78 3.87 -12.15 7.41
N PHE A 79 5.05 -12.73 7.64
CA PHE A 79 6.20 -12.01 8.18
C PHE A 79 7.15 -11.56 7.07
N ILE A 80 8.02 -12.45 6.58
CA ILE A 80 8.88 -12.23 5.41
C ILE A 80 8.93 -13.56 4.66
N GLY A 81 9.04 -13.51 3.33
CA GLY A 81 9.18 -14.70 2.51
C GLY A 81 10.54 -15.40 2.66
N SER A 82 10.62 -16.66 2.22
CA SER A 82 11.86 -17.41 2.12
C SER A 82 12.76 -16.89 0.98
N MET A 83 14.02 -17.33 0.94
CA MET A 83 14.95 -16.95 -0.15
C MET A 83 14.43 -17.37 -1.54
N LYS A 84 13.83 -18.56 -1.65
CA LYS A 84 13.25 -19.05 -2.91
C LYS A 84 12.11 -18.17 -3.38
N GLU A 85 11.19 -17.81 -2.48
CA GLU A 85 10.08 -16.90 -2.79
C GLU A 85 10.59 -15.50 -3.18
N THR A 86 11.69 -15.06 -2.58
CA THR A 86 12.31 -13.77 -2.92
C THR A 86 12.90 -13.80 -4.33
N GLU A 87 13.59 -14.86 -4.72
CA GLU A 87 14.10 -15.04 -6.09
C GLU A 87 12.95 -15.09 -7.11
N GLU A 88 11.90 -15.85 -6.82
CA GLU A 88 10.70 -15.92 -7.67
C GLU A 88 10.02 -14.55 -7.81
N MET A 89 9.93 -13.78 -6.72
CA MET A 89 9.36 -12.44 -6.72
C MET A 89 10.20 -11.44 -7.53
N LEU A 90 11.54 -11.52 -7.44
CA LEU A 90 12.44 -10.68 -8.24
C LEU A 90 12.37 -11.00 -9.73
N GLU A 91 12.34 -12.28 -10.10
CA GLU A 91 12.19 -12.67 -11.51
C GLU A 91 10.81 -12.26 -12.04
N TYR A 92 9.75 -12.38 -11.23
CA TYR A 92 8.43 -11.87 -11.57
C TYR A 92 8.42 -10.35 -11.79
N CYS A 93 9.05 -9.58 -10.89
CA CYS A 93 9.17 -8.13 -11.05
C CYS A 93 9.93 -7.77 -12.33
N LYS A 94 10.98 -8.51 -12.67
CA LYS A 94 11.73 -8.34 -13.91
C LYS A 94 10.91 -8.68 -15.14
N GLU A 95 10.18 -9.80 -15.14
CA GLU A 95 9.32 -10.21 -16.26
C GLU A 95 8.21 -9.19 -16.54
N LYS A 96 7.58 -8.65 -15.48
CA LYS A 96 6.51 -7.66 -15.59
C LYS A 96 6.99 -6.22 -15.69
N GLY A 97 8.31 -5.97 -15.66
CA GLY A 97 8.87 -4.61 -15.72
C GLY A 97 8.48 -3.73 -14.53
N LEU A 98 8.24 -4.32 -13.36
CA LEU A 98 7.84 -3.62 -12.15
C LEU A 98 9.01 -2.83 -11.57
N THR A 99 8.82 -1.53 -11.39
CA THR A 99 9.81 -0.63 -10.79
C THR A 99 9.17 0.18 -9.67
N SER A 100 9.96 0.50 -8.64
CA SER A 100 9.59 1.44 -7.60
C SER A 100 10.19 2.81 -7.91
N MET A 101 9.46 3.89 -7.61
CA MET A 101 10.07 5.21 -7.56
C MET A 101 11.09 5.23 -6.43
N ILE A 102 12.35 5.50 -6.76
CA ILE A 102 13.44 5.60 -5.80
C ILE A 102 14.12 6.96 -5.95
N GLU A 103 14.54 7.52 -4.83
CA GLU A 103 15.42 8.68 -4.78
C GLU A 103 16.80 8.20 -4.31
N VAL A 104 17.79 8.31 -5.18
CA VAL A 104 19.17 7.94 -4.84
C VAL A 104 19.79 9.10 -4.08
N ILE A 105 20.11 8.87 -2.80
CA ILE A 105 20.72 9.87 -1.92
C ILE A 105 22.20 9.56 -1.70
N THR A 106 22.98 10.60 -1.39
CA THR A 106 24.38 10.48 -0.98
C THR A 106 24.48 10.20 0.52
N MET A 107 25.61 9.63 0.96
CA MET A 107 25.79 9.16 2.34
C MET A 107 25.73 10.28 3.39
N ASP A 108 26.15 11.49 3.02
CA ASP A 108 26.06 12.69 3.85
C ASP A 108 24.60 13.11 4.14
N TYR A 109 23.67 12.79 3.25
CA TYR A 109 22.25 13.14 3.38
C TYR A 109 21.42 12.11 4.18
N ILE A 110 22.01 10.98 4.59
CA ILE A 110 21.27 9.84 5.16
C ILE A 110 20.44 10.20 6.41
N ASN A 111 21.00 11.01 7.31
CA ASN A 111 20.31 11.39 8.56
C ASN A 111 19.12 12.30 8.30
N MET A 112 19.23 13.19 7.31
CA MET A 112 18.15 14.08 6.89
C MET A 112 17.05 13.28 6.17
N ALA A 113 17.42 12.34 5.30
CA ALA A 113 16.45 11.45 4.67
C ALA A 113 15.69 10.61 5.71
N ALA A 114 16.41 10.05 6.69
CA ALA A 114 15.80 9.26 7.76
C ALA A 114 14.79 10.08 8.58
N SER A 115 15.09 11.33 8.93
CA SER A 115 14.16 12.18 9.67
C SER A 115 12.90 12.52 8.86
N LEU A 116 13.02 12.80 7.56
CA LEU A 116 11.88 13.08 6.68
C LEU A 116 10.90 11.89 6.59
N VAL A 117 11.44 10.66 6.55
CA VAL A 117 10.66 9.42 6.52
C VAL A 117 9.94 9.21 7.85
N LEU A 118 10.66 9.35 8.97
CA LEU A 118 10.10 9.17 10.32
C LEU A 118 8.98 10.16 10.60
N GLU A 119 9.14 11.41 10.19
CA GLU A 119 8.12 12.45 10.40
C GLU A 119 6.95 12.36 9.40
N GLN A 120 6.98 11.41 8.46
CA GLN A 120 6.04 11.31 7.33
C GLN A 120 5.91 12.63 6.52
N LYS A 121 6.90 13.51 6.62
CA LYS A 121 6.94 14.80 5.91
C LYS A 121 7.49 14.67 4.50
N TYR A 122 7.99 13.49 4.12
CA TYR A 122 8.53 13.23 2.79
C TYR A 122 7.55 13.64 1.68
N TYR A 123 6.26 13.33 1.78
CA TYR A 123 5.27 13.72 0.77
C TYR A 123 5.14 15.23 0.60
N SER A 124 5.13 15.97 1.71
CA SER A 124 5.08 17.44 1.69
C SER A 124 6.37 18.05 1.16
N TYR A 125 7.52 17.44 1.49
CA TYR A 125 8.82 17.80 0.95
C TYR A 125 8.89 17.56 -0.57
N TYR A 126 8.47 16.38 -1.03
CA TYR A 126 8.46 15.98 -2.43
C TYR A 126 7.60 16.93 -3.28
N LYS A 127 6.35 17.21 -2.86
CA LYS A 127 5.47 18.16 -3.57
C LYS A 127 6.03 19.58 -3.62
N LYS A 128 6.84 20.00 -2.64
CA LYS A 128 7.41 21.36 -2.59
C LYS A 128 8.65 21.51 -3.47
N ASN A 129 9.46 20.47 -3.61
CA ASN A 129 10.74 20.52 -4.32
C ASN A 129 10.68 20.06 -5.78
N LYS A 130 9.56 19.46 -6.23
CA LYS A 130 9.35 19.05 -7.61
C LYS A 130 8.77 20.17 -8.49
N LYS A 131 9.46 21.32 -8.53
CA LYS A 131 9.32 22.34 -9.58
C LYS A 131 10.43 22.19 -10.59
#